data_AF-A0AAP0QQC1-F1
#
_entry.id   AF-A0AAP0QQC1-F1
#
_cell.length_a   1.000
_cell.length_b   1.000
_cell.length_c   1.000
_cell.angle_alpha   90.00
_cell.angle_beta   90.00
_cell.angle_gamma   90.00
#
_symmetry.space_group_name_H-M   'P 1'
#
loop_
_entity.id
_entity.type
_entity.pdbx_description
1 polymer ?
#
loop_
_entity_poly.entity_id
_entity_poly.type
_entity_poly.pdbx_seq_one_letter_code
_entity_poly.pdbx_strand_id
1 'polypeptide(L)'
;MKIEELDDAEHDRNDDVFRTTQIVKADAKRALVGAGARILFYPTLLYNVFRNKIQAEFRWWDEVDQFLLLGAVPFPKDVPRLKQLGVGGVITLNEPYETLVPSSLYHAHGIDHLVIPTRDYLFAPSFVDIRRAVDFIHSNSCAGKTTYVHCKAGRGRSTTIVLCYLVEYKHMAPAAALEYVRCRRPRVLLAPSQWKAVQEFSQRKLAITAPYSPSVDAVLITKADLEGYHGTCDDTTSKALAVVPRIVSTRPMMARLSCLFASLKVSGVCGPVTGRLPEARAC
;
A
#
# COMPACT_ATOMS: atom_id res chain seq x y z
N MET A 1 16.01 20.39 74.01
CA MET A 1 16.33 21.05 72.72
C MET A 1 16.69 19.93 71.76
N LYS A 2 15.80 19.60 70.83
CA LYS A 2 15.94 18.51 69.85
C LYS A 2 15.58 19.12 68.50
N ILE A 3 16.50 19.05 67.55
CA ILE A 3 16.33 19.50 66.17
C ILE A 3 16.20 18.21 65.35
N GLU A 4 15.11 18.06 64.63
CA GLU A 4 14.96 17.06 63.56
C GLU A 4 14.93 17.85 62.25
N GLU A 5 15.86 17.51 61.35
CA GLU A 5 15.96 18.04 59.99
C GLU A 5 15.05 17.25 59.04
N LEU A 6 14.48 17.99 58.08
CA LEU A 6 13.67 17.54 56.96
C LEU A 6 14.54 16.87 55.89
N ASP A 7 14.10 15.72 55.40
CA ASP A 7 14.69 15.03 54.25
C ASP A 7 13.65 15.02 53.11
N ASP A 8 13.86 15.83 52.08
CA ASP A 8 13.00 15.96 50.91
C ASP A 8 13.78 15.68 49.60
N ALA A 9 13.19 14.79 48.79
CA ALA A 9 13.21 14.75 47.32
C ALA A 9 14.53 14.44 46.56
N GLU A 10 14.76 13.14 46.27
CA GLU A 10 15.71 12.69 45.22
C GLU A 10 15.12 11.83 44.09
N HIS A 11 13.79 11.67 43.97
CA HIS A 11 13.24 10.67 43.02
C HIS A 11 12.89 11.14 41.60
N ASP A 12 13.03 12.43 41.25
CA ASP A 12 12.52 12.94 39.95
C ASP A 12 13.63 13.29 38.92
N ARG A 13 14.91 13.25 39.31
CA ARG A 13 16.03 13.64 38.42
C ARG A 13 16.56 12.52 37.52
N ASN A 14 16.37 11.26 37.91
CA ASN A 14 17.01 10.13 37.22
C ASN A 14 16.25 9.71 35.95
N ASP A 15 14.92 9.83 35.97
CA ASP A 15 14.06 9.47 34.83
C ASP A 15 14.22 10.46 33.67
N ASP A 16 14.40 11.74 33.96
CA ASP A 16 14.58 12.75 32.93
C ASP A 16 15.93 12.60 32.23
N VAL A 17 17.01 12.33 32.99
CA VAL A 17 18.35 12.05 32.43
C VAL A 17 18.36 10.78 31.57
N PHE A 18 17.66 9.72 31.99
CA PHE A 18 17.55 8.50 31.20
C PHE A 18 16.78 8.74 29.89
N ARG A 19 15.69 9.49 29.95
CA ARG A 19 14.86 9.85 28.79
C ARG A 19 15.62 10.77 27.82
N THR A 20 16.34 11.77 28.31
CA THR A 20 17.20 12.63 27.48
C THR A 20 18.29 11.82 26.79
N THR A 21 18.95 10.91 27.52
CA THR A 21 20.02 10.06 26.95
C THR A 21 19.48 9.13 25.85
N GLN A 22 18.29 8.56 26.04
CA GLN A 22 17.60 7.75 25.04
C GLN A 22 17.26 8.56 23.77
N ILE A 23 16.75 9.78 23.95
CA ILE A 23 16.39 10.69 22.85
C ILE A 23 17.66 11.04 22.04
N VAL A 24 18.74 11.45 22.70
CA VAL A 24 20.01 11.81 22.04
C VAL A 24 20.59 10.62 21.26
N LYS A 25 20.55 9.40 21.84
CA LYS A 25 21.00 8.18 21.14
C LYS A 25 20.12 7.86 19.93
N ALA A 26 18.80 8.05 20.02
CA ALA A 26 17.89 7.82 18.90
C ALA A 26 18.13 8.80 17.76
N ASP A 27 18.37 10.08 18.07
CA ASP A 27 18.63 11.11 17.08
C ASP A 27 20.01 10.97 16.43
N ALA A 28 21.04 10.58 17.19
CA ALA A 28 22.35 10.23 16.64
C ALA A 28 22.26 9.04 15.67
N LYS A 29 21.52 7.98 16.03
CA LYS A 29 21.27 6.84 15.12
C LYS A 29 20.55 7.28 13.85
N ARG A 30 19.52 8.13 13.97
CA ARG A 30 18.78 8.68 12.81
C ARG A 30 19.68 9.52 11.91
N ALA A 31 20.54 10.35 12.48
CA ALA A 31 21.49 11.17 11.75
C ALA A 31 22.51 10.31 10.99
N LEU A 32 23.08 9.30 11.63
CA LEU A 32 24.03 8.36 11.02
C LEU A 32 23.38 7.59 9.85
N VAL A 33 22.16 7.08 10.04
CA VAL A 33 21.39 6.42 8.98
C VAL A 33 21.14 7.38 7.81
N GLY A 34 20.82 8.64 8.09
CA GLY A 34 20.62 9.67 7.07
C GLY A 34 21.90 10.04 6.30
N ALA A 35 23.05 10.05 6.96
CA ALA A 35 24.34 10.30 6.30
C ALA A 35 24.74 9.09 5.41
N GLY A 36 24.60 7.87 5.92
CA GLY A 36 24.86 6.65 5.16
C GLY A 36 23.95 6.50 3.95
N ALA A 37 22.65 6.83 4.08
CA ALA A 37 21.70 6.80 2.97
C ALA A 37 22.10 7.73 1.82
N ARG A 38 22.63 8.92 2.13
CA ARG A 38 23.11 9.90 1.13
C ARG A 38 24.34 9.39 0.38
N ILE A 39 25.36 8.93 1.11
CA ILE A 39 26.61 8.43 0.52
C ILE A 39 26.34 7.21 -0.37
N LEU A 40 25.49 6.29 0.09
CA LEU A 40 25.20 5.06 -0.62
C LEU A 40 24.14 5.24 -1.73
N PHE A 41 23.51 6.41 -1.87
CA PHE A 41 22.44 6.63 -2.85
C PHE A 41 22.90 6.36 -4.28
N TYR A 42 23.88 7.13 -4.78
CA TYR A 42 24.34 7.02 -6.17
C TYR A 42 25.03 5.69 -6.48
N PRO A 43 25.91 5.12 -5.63
CA PRO A 43 26.51 3.82 -5.90
C PRO A 43 25.47 2.70 -6.05
N THR A 44 24.48 2.64 -5.16
CA THR A 44 23.43 1.60 -5.24
C THR A 44 22.40 1.89 -6.32
N LEU A 45 22.17 3.15 -6.68
CA LEU A 45 21.37 3.51 -7.86
C LEU A 45 22.07 3.05 -9.14
N LEU A 46 23.38 3.28 -9.28
CA LEU A 46 24.17 2.83 -10.42
C LEU A 46 24.10 1.30 -10.57
N TYR A 47 24.22 0.58 -9.46
CA TYR A 47 24.01 -0.87 -9.44
C TYR A 47 22.62 -1.27 -9.96
N ASN A 48 21.56 -0.58 -9.53
CA ASN A 48 20.20 -0.83 -10.04
C ASN A 48 20.08 -0.56 -11.55
N VAL A 49 20.70 0.52 -12.06
CA VAL A 49 20.73 0.85 -13.49
C VAL A 49 21.46 -0.24 -14.29
N PHE A 50 22.61 -0.69 -13.81
CA PHE A 50 23.38 -1.76 -14.44
C PHE A 50 22.58 -3.05 -14.49
N ARG A 51 21.95 -3.43 -13.38
CA ARG A 51 21.04 -4.59 -13.33
C ARG A 51 19.87 -4.48 -14.29
N ASN A 52 19.23 -3.32 -14.37
CA ASN A 52 18.15 -3.06 -15.34
C ASN A 52 18.59 -3.25 -16.80
N LYS A 53 19.84 -2.92 -17.12
CA LYS A 53 20.35 -3.07 -18.49
C LYS A 53 20.71 -4.52 -18.85
N ILE A 54 21.12 -5.32 -17.88
CA ILE A 54 21.66 -6.66 -18.13
C ILE A 54 20.61 -7.75 -17.91
N GLN A 55 19.72 -7.55 -16.94
CA GLN A 55 18.70 -8.54 -16.59
C GLN A 55 17.37 -8.10 -17.16
N ALA A 56 16.87 -8.80 -18.18
CA ALA A 56 15.57 -8.52 -18.80
C ALA A 56 14.40 -8.59 -17.79
N GLU A 57 14.55 -9.39 -16.73
CA GLU A 57 13.62 -9.49 -15.61
C GLU A 57 13.58 -8.24 -14.72
N PHE A 58 14.62 -7.40 -14.79
CA PHE A 58 14.70 -6.16 -14.04
C PHE A 58 14.08 -5.01 -14.83
N ARG A 59 12.76 -4.92 -14.83
CA ARG A 59 12.01 -3.79 -15.40
C ARG A 59 12.07 -2.56 -14.47
N TRP A 60 12.21 -1.34 -15.02
CA TRP A 60 12.29 -0.12 -14.20
C TRP A 60 10.97 0.11 -13.44
N TRP A 61 9.85 -0.06 -14.14
CA TRP A 61 8.49 -0.05 -13.60
C TRP A 61 7.68 -1.25 -14.09
N ASP A 62 6.64 -1.60 -13.35
CA ASP A 62 5.70 -2.66 -13.65
C ASP A 62 4.27 -2.13 -13.48
N GLU A 63 3.36 -2.53 -14.37
CA GLU A 63 1.93 -2.29 -14.17
C GLU A 63 1.39 -3.26 -13.12
N VAL A 64 0.84 -2.70 -12.05
CA VAL A 64 0.31 -3.48 -10.91
C VAL A 64 -1.19 -3.71 -11.07
N ASP A 65 -1.89 -2.68 -11.48
CA ASP A 65 -3.34 -2.66 -11.65
C ASP A 65 -3.69 -1.65 -12.75
N GLN A 66 -4.93 -1.69 -13.23
CA GLN A 66 -5.41 -0.73 -14.22
C GLN A 66 -5.19 0.70 -13.69
N PHE A 67 -4.49 1.52 -14.47
CA PHE A 67 -4.09 2.89 -14.11
C PHE A 67 -3.10 3.01 -12.93
N LEU A 68 -2.33 1.96 -12.61
CA LEU A 68 -1.34 1.99 -11.53
C LEU A 68 -0.02 1.34 -11.93
N LEU A 69 1.04 2.16 -11.97
CA LEU A 69 2.42 1.74 -12.19
C LEU A 69 3.24 1.82 -10.91
N LEU A 70 4.08 0.81 -10.65
CA LEU A 70 5.02 0.76 -9.52
C LEU A 70 6.45 0.65 -10.06
N GLY A 71 7.36 1.53 -9.62
CA GLY A 71 8.72 1.50 -10.13
C GLY A 71 9.80 2.18 -9.31
N ALA A 72 10.99 2.24 -9.92
CA ALA A 72 12.20 2.86 -9.41
C ALA A 72 12.24 4.37 -9.75
N VAL A 73 13.22 5.09 -9.20
CA VAL A 73 13.33 6.54 -9.41
C VAL A 73 13.48 6.85 -10.91
N PRO A 74 12.61 7.67 -11.52
CA PRO A 74 12.70 7.97 -12.95
C PRO A 74 13.86 8.93 -13.22
N PHE A 75 14.35 8.91 -14.46
CA PHE A 75 15.26 9.91 -14.99
C PHE A 75 14.47 10.98 -15.77
N PRO A 76 15.02 12.19 -15.97
CA PRO A 76 14.36 13.22 -16.77
C PRO A 76 13.90 12.75 -18.16
N LYS A 77 14.70 11.89 -18.81
CA LYS A 77 14.38 11.27 -20.11
C LYS A 77 13.17 10.32 -20.08
N ASP A 78 12.78 9.82 -18.91
CA ASP A 78 11.66 8.90 -18.77
C ASP A 78 10.32 9.66 -18.68
N VAL A 79 10.33 10.96 -18.34
CA VAL A 79 9.10 11.76 -18.16
C VAL A 79 8.22 11.80 -19.42
N PRO A 80 8.76 12.05 -20.63
CA PRO A 80 7.96 11.96 -21.86
C PRO A 80 7.39 10.56 -22.09
N ARG A 81 8.16 9.51 -21.74
CA ARG A 81 7.71 8.12 -21.87
C ARG A 81 6.59 7.79 -20.89
N LEU A 82 6.67 8.27 -19.65
CA LEU A 82 5.59 8.16 -18.67
C LEU A 82 4.32 8.82 -19.21
N LYS A 83 4.42 10.02 -19.79
CA LYS A 83 3.27 10.69 -20.40
C LYS A 83 2.62 9.87 -21.53
N GLN A 84 3.43 9.27 -22.40
CA GLN A 84 2.93 8.38 -23.47
C GLN A 84 2.21 7.13 -22.94
N LEU A 85 2.56 6.66 -21.74
CA LEU A 85 1.88 5.55 -21.07
C LEU A 85 0.57 5.98 -20.38
N GLY A 86 0.10 7.21 -20.62
CA GLY A 86 -1.11 7.75 -20.00
C GLY A 86 -0.93 8.16 -18.54
N VAL A 87 0.32 8.32 -18.07
CA VAL A 87 0.59 8.80 -16.72
C VAL A 87 0.12 10.24 -16.61
N GLY A 88 -0.87 10.45 -15.74
CA GLY A 88 -1.39 11.77 -15.37
C GLY A 88 -0.97 12.22 -13.98
N GLY A 89 -0.46 11.31 -13.14
CA GLY A 89 0.03 11.63 -11.81
C GLY A 89 1.27 10.82 -11.42
N VAL A 90 2.16 11.43 -10.64
CA VAL A 90 3.36 10.80 -10.08
C VAL A 90 3.38 10.99 -8.57
N ILE A 91 3.68 9.91 -7.84
CA ILE A 91 3.92 9.94 -6.40
C ILE A 91 5.39 9.61 -6.14
N THR A 92 6.12 10.58 -5.57
CA THR A 92 7.54 10.46 -5.21
C THR A 92 7.69 10.24 -3.70
N LEU A 93 8.19 9.07 -3.31
CA LEU A 93 8.46 8.72 -1.90
C LEU A 93 9.89 9.05 -1.46
N ASN A 94 10.71 9.54 -2.38
CA ASN A 94 12.12 9.86 -2.20
C ASN A 94 12.31 11.08 -1.29
N GLU A 95 13.38 11.08 -0.49
CA GLU A 95 13.84 12.33 0.13
C GLU A 95 14.41 13.27 -0.97
N PRO A 96 14.51 14.59 -0.71
CA PRO A 96 14.94 15.55 -1.73
C PRO A 96 16.28 15.21 -2.39
N TYR A 97 17.24 14.68 -1.62
CA TYR A 97 18.56 14.28 -2.13
C TYR A 97 18.55 12.99 -2.98
N GLU A 98 17.44 12.25 -2.98
CA GLU A 98 17.24 11.04 -3.79
C GLU A 98 16.41 11.32 -5.06
N THR A 99 15.98 12.56 -5.27
CA THR A 99 15.07 12.92 -6.37
C THR A 99 15.87 13.36 -7.59
N LEU A 100 15.60 12.74 -8.75
CA LEU A 100 16.32 13.02 -10.01
C LEU A 100 15.50 13.88 -11.00
N VAL A 101 14.20 14.01 -10.76
CA VAL A 101 13.26 14.72 -11.62
C VAL A 101 12.57 15.81 -10.80
N PRO A 102 12.74 17.10 -11.14
CA PRO A 102 12.06 18.18 -10.44
C PRO A 102 10.56 18.20 -10.77
N SER A 103 9.73 18.66 -9.83
CA SER A 103 8.27 18.81 -10.03
C SER A 103 7.92 19.63 -11.28
N SER A 104 8.73 20.65 -11.59
CA SER A 104 8.53 21.51 -12.77
C SER A 104 8.53 20.71 -14.07
N LEU A 105 9.35 19.66 -14.19
CA LEU A 105 9.40 18.84 -15.40
C LEU A 105 8.11 18.01 -15.56
N TYR A 106 7.57 17.47 -14.46
CA TYR A 106 6.27 16.78 -14.51
C TYR A 106 5.15 17.72 -14.92
N HIS A 107 5.07 18.90 -14.29
CA HIS A 107 4.05 19.90 -14.60
C HIS A 107 4.14 20.40 -16.06
N ALA A 108 5.35 20.56 -16.60
CA ALA A 108 5.55 20.91 -18.01
C ALA A 108 4.97 19.86 -18.99
N HIS A 109 4.85 18.61 -18.56
CA HIS A 109 4.20 17.52 -19.32
C HIS A 109 2.73 17.29 -18.91
N GLY A 110 2.14 18.18 -18.11
CA GLY A 110 0.78 18.03 -17.59
C GLY A 110 0.61 16.76 -16.76
N ILE A 111 1.60 16.48 -15.90
CA ILE A 111 1.59 15.40 -14.92
C ILE A 111 1.53 16.04 -13.53
N ASP A 112 0.53 15.67 -12.75
CA ASP A 112 0.41 16.12 -11.36
C ASP A 112 1.44 15.39 -10.49
N HIS A 113 2.08 16.10 -9.55
CA HIS A 113 3.17 15.55 -8.76
C HIS A 113 2.89 15.66 -7.26
N LEU A 114 2.81 14.50 -6.60
CA LEU A 114 2.66 14.37 -5.15
C LEU A 114 3.98 13.89 -4.53
N VAL A 115 4.56 14.69 -3.65
CA VAL A 115 5.81 14.37 -2.94
C VAL A 115 5.50 13.99 -1.50
N ILE A 116 5.93 12.79 -1.10
CA ILE A 116 5.78 12.25 0.26
C ILE A 116 7.15 11.74 0.72
N PRO A 117 8.04 12.64 1.19
CA PRO A 117 9.40 12.26 1.54
C PRO A 117 9.40 11.22 2.67
N THR A 118 9.90 10.03 2.38
CA THR A 118 9.98 8.93 3.35
C THR A 118 11.40 8.40 3.33
N ARG A 119 12.09 8.37 4.49
CA ARG A 119 13.44 7.81 4.61
C ARG A 119 13.48 6.34 4.17
N ASP A 120 14.51 5.95 3.45
CA ASP A 120 14.61 4.58 2.91
C ASP A 120 14.88 3.51 3.98
N TYR A 121 14.68 2.25 3.60
CA TYR A 121 14.97 1.01 4.35
C TYR A 121 14.17 0.75 5.62
N LEU A 122 14.15 1.66 6.59
CA LEU A 122 13.61 1.38 7.93
C LEU A 122 12.30 2.11 8.24
N PHE A 123 11.87 3.02 7.38
CA PHE A 123 10.73 3.89 7.65
C PHE A 123 9.58 3.62 6.69
N ALA A 124 8.38 3.90 7.19
CA ALA A 124 7.13 3.87 6.45
C ALA A 124 6.55 5.28 6.38
N PRO A 125 5.77 5.62 5.34
CA PRO A 125 5.04 6.87 5.30
C PRO A 125 4.02 6.96 6.44
N SER A 126 3.68 8.16 6.89
CA SER A 126 2.68 8.34 7.95
C SER A 126 1.29 7.92 7.47
N PHE A 127 0.37 7.59 8.38
CA PHE A 127 -1.00 7.22 8.00
C PHE A 127 -1.71 8.31 7.17
N VAL A 128 -1.47 9.59 7.50
CA VAL A 128 -2.05 10.73 6.78
C VAL A 128 -1.51 10.78 5.35
N ASP A 129 -0.20 10.60 5.19
CA ASP A 129 0.44 10.57 3.88
C ASP A 129 -0.01 9.37 3.04
N ILE A 130 -0.17 8.20 3.67
CA ILE A 130 -0.70 7.01 3.01
C ILE A 130 -2.10 7.31 2.45
N ARG A 131 -3.02 7.86 3.27
CA ARG A 131 -4.36 8.23 2.79
C ARG A 131 -4.30 9.20 1.62
N ARG A 132 -3.53 10.28 1.77
CA ARG A 132 -3.35 11.28 0.70
C ARG A 132 -2.86 10.66 -0.61
N ALA A 133 -1.91 9.72 -0.54
CA ALA A 133 -1.40 9.00 -1.69
C ALA A 133 -2.45 8.07 -2.32
N VAL A 134 -3.18 7.33 -1.48
CA VAL A 134 -4.23 6.39 -1.89
C VAL A 134 -5.37 7.13 -2.59
N ASP A 135 -5.80 8.27 -2.06
CA ASP A 135 -6.84 9.12 -2.65
C ASP A 135 -6.38 9.78 -3.96
N PHE A 136 -5.10 10.15 -4.05
CA PHE A 136 -4.50 10.66 -5.28
C PHE A 136 -4.51 9.60 -6.40
N ILE A 137 -4.14 8.35 -6.08
CA ILE A 137 -4.21 7.23 -7.04
C ILE A 137 -5.66 7.03 -7.49
N HIS A 138 -6.60 6.98 -6.55
CA HIS A 138 -8.01 6.74 -6.86
C HIS A 138 -8.61 7.84 -7.74
N SER A 139 -8.34 9.10 -7.41
CA SER A 139 -8.82 10.26 -8.19
C SER A 139 -8.32 10.22 -9.64
N ASN A 140 -7.04 9.88 -9.84
CA ASN A 140 -6.48 9.70 -11.19
C ASN A 140 -7.12 8.53 -11.93
N SER A 141 -7.32 7.40 -11.25
CA SER A 141 -7.96 6.20 -11.82
C SER A 141 -9.39 6.50 -12.28
N CYS A 142 -10.18 7.22 -11.48
CA CYS A 142 -11.53 7.68 -11.84
C CYS A 142 -11.54 8.60 -13.06
N ALA A 143 -10.46 9.37 -13.26
CA ALA A 143 -10.27 10.23 -14.42
C ALA A 143 -9.64 9.51 -15.64
N GLY A 144 -9.47 8.18 -15.57
CA GLY A 144 -8.82 7.39 -16.63
C GLY A 144 -7.33 7.69 -16.81
N LYS A 145 -6.68 8.27 -15.78
CA LYS A 145 -5.26 8.63 -15.77
C LYS A 145 -4.45 7.61 -14.97
N THR A 146 -3.32 7.19 -15.51
CA THR A 146 -2.39 6.30 -14.80
C THR A 146 -1.61 7.07 -13.73
N THR A 147 -1.46 6.48 -12.55
CA THR A 147 -0.56 7.00 -11.49
C THR A 147 0.72 6.19 -11.44
N TYR A 148 1.88 6.86 -11.49
CA TYR A 148 3.18 6.26 -11.28
C TYR A 148 3.67 6.46 -9.84
N VAL A 149 3.83 5.37 -9.09
CA VAL A 149 4.30 5.41 -7.70
C VAL A 149 5.72 4.88 -7.64
N HIS A 150 6.65 5.71 -7.16
CA HIS A 150 8.06 5.31 -7.08
C HIS A 150 8.75 5.71 -5.77
N CYS A 151 9.84 4.99 -5.51
CA CYS A 151 10.86 5.38 -4.54
C CYS A 151 12.21 5.27 -5.24
N LYS A 152 13.27 4.84 -4.55
CA LYS A 152 14.56 4.58 -5.19
C LYS A 152 14.55 3.36 -6.11
N ALA A 153 14.22 2.18 -5.59
CA ALA A 153 14.25 0.91 -6.34
C ALA A 153 12.85 0.33 -6.61
N GLY A 154 11.79 0.96 -6.11
CA GLY A 154 10.43 0.45 -6.23
C GLY A 154 10.21 -0.87 -5.48
N ARG A 155 10.72 -1.00 -4.25
CA ARG A 155 10.69 -2.27 -3.49
C ARG A 155 9.90 -2.20 -2.19
N GLY A 156 10.12 -1.15 -1.39
CA GLY A 156 9.54 -0.99 -0.05
C GLY A 156 8.56 0.18 0.05
N ARG A 157 9.08 1.42 0.13
CA ARG A 157 8.30 2.66 0.35
C ARG A 157 7.12 2.84 -0.62
N SER A 158 7.38 2.82 -1.93
CA SER A 158 6.33 2.94 -2.95
C SER A 158 5.37 1.75 -2.95
N THR A 159 5.88 0.54 -2.70
CA THR A 159 5.05 -0.65 -2.57
C THR A 159 4.08 -0.53 -1.40
N THR A 160 4.50 0.08 -0.29
CA THR A 160 3.65 0.31 0.88
C THR A 160 2.38 1.08 0.49
N ILE A 161 2.52 2.16 -0.30
CA ILE A 161 1.40 2.94 -0.82
C ILE A 161 0.50 2.09 -1.73
N VAL A 162 1.11 1.35 -2.67
CA VAL A 162 0.38 0.48 -3.61
C VAL A 162 -0.43 -0.58 -2.87
N LEU A 163 0.12 -1.19 -1.83
CA LEU A 163 -0.60 -2.18 -1.02
C LEU A 163 -1.79 -1.54 -0.31
N CYS A 164 -1.63 -0.37 0.30
CA CYS A 164 -2.73 0.34 0.95
C CYS A 164 -3.83 0.71 -0.05
N TYR A 165 -3.48 1.10 -1.28
CA TYR A 165 -4.46 1.36 -2.34
C TYR A 165 -5.25 0.09 -2.73
N LEU A 166 -4.57 -1.05 -2.90
CA LEU A 166 -5.24 -2.33 -3.20
C LEU A 166 -6.14 -2.80 -2.06
N VAL A 167 -5.72 -2.58 -0.81
CA VAL A 167 -6.55 -2.86 0.37
C VAL A 167 -7.79 -1.95 0.40
N GLU A 168 -7.62 -0.66 0.10
CA GLU A 168 -8.71 0.32 0.16
C GLU A 168 -9.73 0.10 -0.97
N TYR A 169 -9.27 0.16 -2.21
CA TYR A 169 -10.14 0.27 -3.39
C TYR A 169 -10.31 -1.04 -4.17
N LYS A 170 -9.49 -2.07 -3.90
CA LYS A 170 -9.67 -3.42 -4.46
C LYS A 170 -10.11 -4.45 -3.43
N HIS A 171 -10.36 -4.02 -2.19
CA HIS A 171 -10.84 -4.85 -1.09
C HIS A 171 -10.00 -6.11 -0.84
N MET A 172 -8.69 -6.04 -1.14
CA MET A 172 -7.78 -7.16 -0.88
C MET A 172 -7.38 -7.19 0.59
N ALA A 173 -7.25 -8.39 1.16
CA ALA A 173 -6.55 -8.55 2.43
C ALA A 173 -5.06 -8.15 2.25
N PRO A 174 -4.38 -7.56 3.26
CA PRO A 174 -2.99 -7.13 3.14
C PRO A 174 -2.03 -8.18 2.59
N ALA A 175 -2.16 -9.43 3.06
CA ALA A 175 -1.34 -10.55 2.58
C ALA A 175 -1.62 -10.89 1.12
N ALA A 176 -2.89 -10.90 0.71
CA ALA A 176 -3.27 -11.14 -0.68
C ALA A 176 -2.78 -10.02 -1.60
N ALA A 177 -2.86 -8.76 -1.16
CA ALA A 177 -2.32 -7.62 -1.90
C ALA A 177 -0.80 -7.74 -2.08
N LEU A 178 -0.06 -8.19 -1.05
CA LEU A 178 1.39 -8.38 -1.14
C LEU A 178 1.76 -9.45 -2.17
N GLU A 179 1.09 -10.60 -2.12
CA GLU A 179 1.32 -11.67 -3.09
C GLU A 179 0.93 -11.24 -4.51
N TYR A 180 -0.21 -10.54 -4.66
CA TYR A 180 -0.65 -9.98 -5.94
C TYR A 180 0.41 -9.06 -6.58
N VAL A 181 1.04 -8.20 -5.78
CA VAL A 181 2.11 -7.32 -6.24
C VAL A 181 3.38 -8.12 -6.54
N ARG A 182 3.75 -9.11 -5.70
CA ARG A 182 4.92 -9.96 -5.92
C ARG A 182 4.85 -10.75 -7.22
N CYS A 183 3.68 -11.25 -7.60
CA CYS A 183 3.47 -11.91 -8.90
C CYS A 183 3.81 -10.99 -10.09
N ARG A 184 3.65 -9.67 -9.95
CA ARG A 184 3.91 -8.68 -11.01
C ARG A 184 5.29 -8.03 -10.91
N ARG A 185 5.83 -7.91 -9.69
CA ARG A 185 7.14 -7.35 -9.37
C ARG A 185 7.82 -8.21 -8.29
N PRO A 186 8.48 -9.32 -8.65
CA PRO A 186 9.04 -10.29 -7.69
C PRO A 186 10.09 -9.74 -6.71
N ARG A 187 10.73 -8.61 -7.06
CA ARG A 187 11.75 -7.94 -6.24
C ARG A 187 11.22 -7.14 -5.04
N VAL A 188 9.90 -7.08 -4.86
CA VAL A 188 9.27 -6.38 -3.73
C VAL A 188 9.74 -6.96 -2.40
N LEU A 189 10.17 -6.06 -1.50
CA LEU A 189 10.60 -6.41 -0.16
C LEU A 189 10.26 -5.25 0.77
N LEU A 190 9.35 -5.50 1.71
CA LEU A 190 8.95 -4.52 2.72
C LEU A 190 9.78 -4.71 3.99
N ALA A 191 10.14 -3.58 4.60
CA ALA A 191 10.67 -3.58 5.95
C ALA A 191 9.55 -3.88 6.97
N PRO A 192 9.88 -4.34 8.19
CA PRO A 192 8.88 -4.60 9.23
C PRO A 192 7.98 -3.41 9.53
N SER A 193 8.53 -2.19 9.56
CA SER A 193 7.78 -0.94 9.77
C SER A 193 6.80 -0.65 8.64
N GLN A 194 7.18 -0.93 7.40
CA GLN A 194 6.33 -0.77 6.21
C GLN A 194 5.20 -1.78 6.21
N TRP A 195 5.48 -3.05 6.52
CA TRP A 195 4.46 -4.07 6.65
C TRP A 195 3.46 -3.73 7.76
N LYS A 196 3.97 -3.31 8.93
CA LYS A 196 3.14 -2.86 10.05
C LYS A 196 2.22 -1.70 9.64
N ALA A 197 2.73 -0.72 8.88
CA ALA A 197 1.92 0.39 8.39
C ALA A 197 0.76 -0.07 7.49
N VAL A 198 0.97 -1.06 6.62
CA VAL A 198 -0.12 -1.65 5.79
C VAL A 198 -1.17 -2.35 6.67
N GLN A 199 -0.72 -3.10 7.69
CA GLN A 199 -1.64 -3.78 8.61
C GLN A 199 -2.47 -2.78 9.42
N GLU A 200 -1.85 -1.74 9.98
CA GLU A 200 -2.54 -0.69 10.73
C GLU A 200 -3.52 0.09 9.84
N PHE A 201 -3.14 0.36 8.59
CA PHE A 201 -4.02 1.00 7.62
C PHE A 201 -5.29 0.17 7.37
N SER A 202 -5.12 -1.14 7.14
CA SER A 202 -6.24 -2.08 6.94
C SER A 202 -7.16 -2.19 8.17
N GLN A 203 -6.60 -2.23 9.38
CA GLN A 203 -7.39 -2.30 10.61
C GLN A 203 -8.23 -1.04 10.82
N ARG A 204 -7.65 0.15 10.60
CA ARG A 204 -8.37 1.42 10.73
C ARG A 204 -9.52 1.53 9.72
N LYS A 205 -9.34 1.02 8.50
CA LYS A 205 -10.42 0.91 7.51
C LYS A 205 -11.57 0.06 8.05
N LEU A 206 -11.28 -1.14 8.57
CA LEU A 206 -12.30 -2.03 9.12
C LEU A 206 -13.04 -1.39 10.31
N ALA A 207 -12.34 -0.64 11.16
CA ALA A 207 -12.96 0.09 12.26
C ALA A 207 -13.90 1.23 11.79
N ILE A 208 -13.59 1.89 10.67
CA ILE A 208 -14.45 2.94 10.07
C ILE A 208 -15.65 2.32 9.35
N THR A 209 -15.49 1.16 8.73
CA THR A 209 -16.57 0.48 7.96
C THR A 209 -17.44 -0.42 8.83
N ALA A 210 -17.01 -0.77 10.04
CA ALA A 210 -17.87 -1.48 10.99
C ALA A 210 -19.11 -0.62 11.26
N PRO A 211 -20.34 -1.15 11.06
CA PRO A 211 -21.53 -0.44 11.47
C PRO A 211 -21.37 -0.16 12.96
N TYR A 212 -21.49 1.11 13.35
CA TYR A 212 -21.83 1.46 14.72
C TYR A 212 -23.06 0.62 15.06
N SER A 213 -22.90 -0.46 15.84
CA SER A 213 -24.04 -1.00 16.58
C SER A 213 -24.54 0.17 17.40
N PRO A 214 -25.80 0.62 17.25
CA PRO A 214 -26.35 1.50 18.26
C PRO A 214 -26.28 0.67 19.54
N SER A 215 -25.44 1.11 20.47
CA SER A 215 -25.65 0.80 21.88
C SER A 215 -27.01 1.41 22.22
N VAL A 216 -28.08 0.70 21.87
CA VAL A 216 -29.41 0.99 22.39
C VAL A 216 -29.24 0.77 23.88
N ASP A 217 -29.40 1.85 24.64
CA ASP A 217 -29.63 1.78 26.07
C ASP A 217 -30.66 0.67 26.30
N ALA A 218 -30.21 -0.47 26.80
CA ALA A 218 -31.09 -1.54 27.19
C ALA A 218 -31.82 -1.05 28.45
N VAL A 219 -32.96 -0.39 28.26
CA VAL A 219 -33.89 -0.09 29.34
C VAL A 219 -34.42 -1.43 29.82
N LEU A 220 -33.93 -1.86 30.98
CA LEU A 220 -34.42 -3.04 31.68
C LEU A 220 -35.85 -2.75 32.16
N ILE A 221 -36.84 -3.21 31.41
CA ILE A 221 -38.23 -3.24 31.87
C ILE A 221 -38.30 -4.25 33.01
N THR A 222 -38.58 -3.77 34.21
CA THR A 222 -38.75 -4.61 35.39
C THR A 222 -40.20 -5.10 35.49
N LYS A 223 -40.44 -6.17 36.24
CA LYS A 223 -41.78 -6.74 36.40
C LYS A 223 -42.82 -5.72 36.95
N ALA A 224 -42.36 -4.70 37.66
CA ALA A 224 -43.19 -3.62 38.18
C ALA A 224 -43.76 -2.70 37.08
N ASP A 225 -43.10 -2.61 35.92
CA ASP A 225 -43.54 -1.77 34.79
C ASP A 225 -44.71 -2.40 34.01
N LEU A 226 -45.01 -3.68 34.27
CA LEU A 226 -46.13 -4.42 33.67
C LEU A 226 -47.38 -4.48 34.57
N GLU A 227 -47.30 -3.99 35.81
CA GLU A 227 -48.42 -3.99 36.75
C GLU A 227 -49.35 -2.79 36.51
N GLY A 228 -50.05 -2.82 35.38
CA GLY A 228 -51.03 -1.78 35.05
C GLY A 228 -52.05 -2.15 33.97
N TYR A 229 -51.85 -3.25 33.25
CA TYR A 229 -52.80 -3.71 32.23
C TYR A 229 -53.51 -4.97 32.71
N HIS A 230 -54.64 -4.78 33.40
CA HIS A 230 -55.57 -5.85 33.71
C HIS A 230 -56.97 -5.50 33.17
N GLY A 231 -57.53 -6.42 32.37
CA GLY A 231 -58.94 -6.46 31.98
C GLY A 231 -59.17 -6.04 30.52
N THR A 232 -59.78 -6.82 29.63
CA THR A 232 -60.74 -7.93 29.84
C THR A 232 -60.63 -8.93 28.69
N CYS A 233 -60.72 -10.21 29.05
CA CYS A 233 -60.83 -11.35 28.16
C CYS A 233 -62.24 -11.41 27.54
N ASP A 234 -62.31 -11.71 26.23
CA ASP A 234 -63.30 -12.66 25.75
C ASP A 234 -62.83 -13.40 24.48
N ASP A 235 -62.96 -14.71 24.60
CA ASP A 235 -63.19 -15.79 23.64
C ASP A 235 -62.23 -16.19 22.50
N THR A 236 -61.87 -17.47 22.60
CA THR A 236 -61.57 -18.49 21.59
C THR A 236 -61.19 -18.09 20.15
N THR A 237 -59.98 -18.49 19.74
CA THR A 237 -59.69 -19.57 18.76
C THR A 237 -58.28 -19.40 18.18
N SER A 238 -57.47 -20.46 18.26
CA SER A 238 -56.10 -20.60 17.79
C SER A 238 -55.80 -20.01 16.39
N LYS A 239 -54.88 -19.05 16.30
CA LYS A 239 -54.05 -18.78 15.10
C LYS A 239 -52.64 -18.35 15.51
N ALA A 240 -51.68 -19.27 15.41
CA ALA A 240 -50.27 -18.93 15.31
C ALA A 240 -50.01 -18.36 13.91
N LEU A 241 -49.77 -17.05 13.81
CA LEU A 241 -49.34 -16.39 12.58
C LEU A 241 -47.84 -16.12 12.65
N ALA A 242 -47.13 -16.82 11.77
CA ALA A 242 -45.72 -16.69 11.52
C ALA A 242 -45.37 -15.30 10.97
N VAL A 243 -44.25 -14.74 11.41
CA VAL A 243 -43.49 -13.74 10.66
C VAL A 243 -42.11 -14.32 10.39
N VAL A 244 -41.94 -14.82 9.17
CA VAL A 244 -40.68 -15.29 8.60
C VAL A 244 -39.88 -14.06 8.15
N PRO A 245 -38.62 -13.87 8.58
CA PRO A 245 -37.76 -12.85 8.00
C PRO A 245 -37.40 -13.25 6.56
N ARG A 246 -37.73 -12.39 5.59
CA ARG A 246 -37.29 -12.50 4.20
C ARG A 246 -35.77 -12.38 4.12
N ILE A 247 -35.09 -13.50 3.92
CA ILE A 247 -33.69 -13.52 3.47
C ILE A 247 -33.67 -13.17 2.00
N VAL A 248 -33.29 -11.94 1.66
CA VAL A 248 -32.86 -11.59 0.31
C VAL A 248 -31.46 -12.16 0.11
N SER A 249 -31.39 -13.37 -0.42
CA SER A 249 -30.15 -14.01 -0.86
C SER A 249 -29.75 -13.42 -2.22
N THR A 250 -28.87 -12.41 -2.22
CA THR A 250 -28.15 -12.04 -3.44
C THR A 250 -27.03 -13.05 -3.68
N ARG A 251 -27.24 -13.94 -4.65
CA ARG A 251 -26.23 -14.89 -5.13
C ARG A 251 -25.03 -14.13 -5.73
N PRO A 252 -23.78 -14.45 -5.36
CA PRO A 252 -22.63 -14.00 -6.12
C PRO A 252 -22.58 -14.76 -7.45
N MET A 253 -22.62 -14.02 -8.56
CA MET A 253 -22.48 -14.56 -9.90
C MET A 253 -21.00 -14.90 -10.12
N MET A 254 -20.64 -16.18 -9.95
CA MET A 254 -19.32 -16.70 -10.28
C MET A 254 -19.14 -16.68 -11.80
N ALA A 255 -18.42 -15.68 -12.31
CA ALA A 255 -17.91 -15.69 -13.67
C ALA A 255 -16.82 -16.77 -13.77
N ARG A 256 -17.13 -17.89 -14.42
CA ARG A 256 -16.19 -18.97 -14.73
C ARG A 256 -15.21 -18.47 -15.79
N LEU A 257 -13.97 -18.17 -15.41
CA LEU A 257 -12.87 -18.06 -16.37
C LEU A 257 -12.54 -19.47 -16.88
N SER A 258 -13.03 -19.81 -18.06
CA SER A 258 -12.60 -20.98 -18.83
C SER A 258 -11.24 -20.70 -19.45
N CYS A 259 -10.18 -21.25 -18.84
CA CYS A 259 -8.87 -21.38 -19.47
C CYS A 259 -8.97 -22.40 -20.62
N LEU A 260 -8.97 -21.93 -21.86
CA LEU A 260 -8.76 -22.77 -23.04
C LEU A 260 -7.27 -23.14 -23.11
N PHE A 261 -6.90 -24.26 -22.48
CA PHE A 261 -5.70 -25.00 -22.83
C PHE A 261 -6.02 -25.87 -24.05
N ALA A 262 -5.70 -25.37 -25.25
CA ALA A 262 -5.56 -26.19 -26.45
C ALA A 262 -4.08 -26.28 -26.79
N SER A 263 -3.35 -27.16 -26.08
CA SER A 263 -2.04 -27.64 -26.53
C SER A 263 -2.26 -29.01 -27.16
N LEU A 264 -2.52 -29.02 -28.47
CA LEU A 264 -2.40 -30.23 -29.28
C LEU A 264 -0.91 -30.53 -29.47
N LYS A 265 -0.51 -31.68 -28.96
CA LYS A 265 0.77 -32.34 -29.19
C LYS A 265 0.57 -33.30 -30.36
N VAL A 266 1.23 -33.06 -31.50
CA VAL A 266 1.56 -34.14 -32.44
C VAL A 266 3.02 -33.99 -32.84
N SER A 267 3.72 -35.09 -32.56
CA SER A 267 5.10 -35.44 -32.88
C SER A 267 5.25 -35.78 -34.37
N GLY A 268 6.41 -35.53 -34.97
CA GLY A 268 6.69 -36.07 -36.31
C GLY A 268 7.88 -35.46 -37.06
N VAL A 269 9.09 -35.82 -36.61
CA VAL A 269 10.34 -36.07 -37.36
C VAL A 269 10.28 -35.92 -38.90
N CYS A 270 11.17 -35.10 -39.49
CA CYS A 270 12.18 -35.54 -40.49
C CYS A 270 13.18 -34.40 -40.78
N GLY A 271 14.48 -34.73 -40.88
CA GLY A 271 15.58 -33.82 -41.15
C GLY A 271 15.77 -33.48 -42.65
N PRO A 272 17.03 -33.30 -43.11
CA PRO A 272 17.65 -32.00 -43.32
C PRO A 272 17.88 -31.68 -44.80
N VAL A 273 17.97 -30.39 -45.18
CA VAL A 273 18.62 -30.00 -46.43
C VAL A 273 19.50 -28.76 -46.25
N THR A 274 20.74 -28.97 -46.66
CA THR A 274 21.90 -28.08 -46.78
C THR A 274 21.69 -26.87 -47.71
N GLY A 275 22.33 -25.76 -47.33
CA GLY A 275 23.22 -25.01 -48.23
C GLY A 275 22.64 -23.86 -49.05
N ARG A 276 23.06 -22.63 -48.75
CA ARG A 276 23.95 -21.82 -49.60
C ARG A 276 24.05 -20.37 -49.10
N LEU A 277 25.30 -19.93 -48.91
CA LEU A 277 25.73 -18.53 -49.02
C LEU A 277 25.44 -18.01 -50.45
N PRO A 278 25.28 -16.69 -50.62
CA PRO A 278 26.46 -15.93 -51.03
C PRO A 278 26.64 -14.59 -50.30
N GLU A 279 27.92 -14.36 -50.06
CA GLU A 279 28.65 -13.11 -49.90
C GLU A 279 28.45 -12.16 -51.09
N ALA A 280 28.23 -10.85 -50.85
CA ALA A 280 28.74 -9.77 -51.70
C ALA A 280 28.53 -8.36 -51.09
N ARG A 281 29.67 -7.80 -50.66
CA ARG A 281 30.20 -6.43 -50.84
C ARG A 281 29.34 -5.17 -50.71
N ALA A 282 29.86 -4.34 -49.81
CA ALA A 282 30.00 -2.89 -49.81
C ALA A 282 29.92 -2.17 -51.17
N CYS A 283 29.13 -1.09 -51.17
CA CYS A 283 29.52 0.25 -51.59
C CYS A 283 29.03 1.23 -50.51
#